data_AF-A0A3S8RU71-F1
#
_entry.id   AF-A0A3S8RU71-F1
#
_cell.length_a   1.000
_cell.length_b   1.000
_cell.length_c   1.000
_cell.angle_alpha   90.00
_cell.angle_beta   90.00
_cell.angle_gamma   90.00
#
_symmetry.space_group_name_H-M   'P 1'
#
loop_
_entity.id
_entity.type
_entity.pdbx_description
1 polymer ?
#
loop_
_entity_poly.entity_id
_entity_poly.type
_entity_poly.pdbx_seq_one_letter_code
_entity_poly.pdbx_strand_id
1 'polypeptide(L)'
;MKIMSKPGFYDKYQIINRDTGQESVGAYFVLKPATDPAARAALLTYAEVTDNRQLAMEITAWVSSLPELMKCDWCDEPAAELSHPHMFDMAIGKRICRHCWEHDREAYKGV
;
A
#
# COMPACT_ATOMS: atom_id res chain seq x y z
N MET A 1 -1.68 -32.01 -7.06
CA MET A 1 -2.39 -30.77 -7.45
C MET A 1 -1.36 -29.68 -7.63
N LYS A 2 -1.29 -29.06 -8.81
CA LYS A 2 -0.28 -28.04 -9.16
C LYS A 2 -0.92 -26.67 -8.94
N ILE A 3 -0.53 -25.96 -7.88
CA ILE A 3 -1.00 -24.60 -7.61
C ILE A 3 -0.46 -23.72 -8.74
N MET A 4 -1.34 -23.25 -9.62
CA MET A 4 -0.99 -22.27 -10.64
C MET A 4 -0.81 -20.91 -9.95
N SER A 5 0.42 -20.60 -9.56
CA SER A 5 0.79 -19.28 -9.04
C SER A 5 0.70 -18.26 -10.18
N LYS A 6 -0.45 -17.56 -10.27
CA LYS A 6 -0.54 -16.34 -11.06
C LYS A 6 0.30 -15.25 -10.37
N PRO A 7 1.03 -14.40 -11.13
CA PRO A 7 1.73 -13.25 -10.56
C PRO A 7 0.74 -12.41 -9.72
N GLY A 8 1.03 -12.23 -8.44
CA GLY A 8 0.18 -11.49 -7.50
C GLY A 8 -0.62 -12.35 -6.51
N PHE A 9 -0.76 -13.65 -6.75
CA PHE A 9 -1.42 -14.59 -5.82
C PHE A 9 -0.36 -15.52 -5.23
N TYR A 10 0.34 -15.03 -4.22
CA TYR A 10 1.35 -15.83 -3.52
C TYR A 10 0.82 -16.20 -2.14
N ASP A 11 1.04 -17.45 -1.73
CA ASP A 11 0.98 -17.92 -0.34
C ASP A 11 2.15 -17.31 0.47
N LYS A 12 2.29 -15.98 0.44
CA LYS A 12 3.38 -15.23 1.09
C LYS A 12 3.18 -15.10 2.60
N TYR A 13 1.95 -15.28 3.06
CA TYR A 13 1.56 -15.03 4.44
C TYR A 13 0.78 -16.22 4.98
N GLN A 14 1.23 -16.75 6.11
CA GLN A 14 0.44 -17.67 6.93
C GLN A 14 -0.42 -16.85 7.88
N ILE A 15 -1.75 -17.01 7.80
CA ILE A 15 -2.68 -16.28 8.68
C ILE A 15 -3.13 -17.21 9.79
N ILE A 16 -2.74 -16.90 11.02
CA ILE A 16 -3.11 -17.69 12.20
C ILE A 16 -4.21 -16.95 12.94
N ASN A 17 -5.32 -17.63 13.19
CA ASN A 17 -6.34 -17.11 14.07
C ASN A 17 -5.77 -17.10 15.49
N ARG A 18 -5.67 -15.91 16.09
CA ARG A 18 -5.02 -15.73 17.39
C ARG A 18 -5.77 -16.41 18.53
N ASP A 19 -7.08 -16.58 18.42
CA ASP A 19 -7.92 -17.16 19.47
C ASP A 19 -7.88 -18.69 19.43
N THR A 20 -7.80 -19.29 18.24
CA THR A 20 -7.82 -20.75 18.06
C THR A 20 -6.43 -21.36 17.85
N GLY A 21 -5.43 -20.55 17.50
CA GLY A 21 -4.09 -20.99 17.11
C GLY A 21 -4.03 -21.75 15.79
N GLN A 22 -5.16 -21.86 15.07
CA GLN A 22 -5.25 -22.59 13.82
C GLN A 22 -4.98 -21.66 12.64
N GLU A 23 -4.41 -22.24 11.59
CA GLU A 23 -4.30 -21.55 10.32
C GLU A 23 -5.69 -21.27 9.76
N SER A 24 -5.89 -20.03 9.33
CA SER A 24 -7.17 -19.55 8.84
C SER A 24 -7.37 -20.10 7.42
N VAL A 25 -8.51 -20.73 7.18
CA VAL A 25 -8.82 -21.37 5.89
C VAL A 25 -9.52 -20.37 4.98
N GLY A 26 -8.90 -20.02 3.85
CA GLY A 26 -9.52 -19.16 2.85
C GLY A 26 -8.52 -18.34 2.04
N ALA A 27 -9.05 -17.50 1.15
CA ALA A 27 -8.27 -16.49 0.45
C ALA A 27 -8.25 -15.20 1.28
N TYR A 28 -7.05 -14.69 1.54
CA TYR A 28 -6.85 -13.46 2.28
C TYR A 28 -6.04 -12.46 1.48
N PHE A 29 -6.31 -11.18 1.69
CA PHE A 29 -5.54 -10.08 1.16
C PHE A 29 -5.04 -9.21 2.32
N VAL A 30 -3.80 -8.74 2.22
CA VAL A 30 -3.23 -7.80 3.18
C VAL A 30 -3.44 -6.39 2.65
N LEU A 31 -4.23 -5.59 3.35
CA LEU A 31 -4.43 -4.18 3.01
C LEU A 31 -3.25 -3.34 3.50
N LYS A 32 -2.78 -2.42 2.65
CA LYS A 32 -1.72 -1.46 2.97
C LYS A 32 -2.22 -0.02 2.81
N PRO A 33 -3.20 0.42 3.61
CA PRO A 33 -3.87 1.71 3.40
C PRO A 33 -2.92 2.92 3.54
N ALA A 34 -1.78 2.77 4.21
CA ALA A 34 -0.76 3.80 4.26
C ALA A 34 -0.29 4.23 2.86
N THR A 35 -0.14 3.29 1.92
CA THR A 35 0.44 3.53 0.58
C THR A 35 -0.45 3.15 -0.58
N ASP A 36 -1.62 2.56 -0.32
CA ASP A 36 -2.51 2.02 -1.34
C ASP A 36 -3.91 2.66 -1.25
N PRO A 37 -4.33 3.45 -2.26
CA PRO A 37 -5.66 4.06 -2.27
C PRO A 37 -6.80 3.04 -2.42
N ALA A 38 -6.57 1.92 -3.11
CA ALA A 38 -7.58 0.86 -3.23
C ALA A 38 -7.83 0.19 -1.88
N ALA A 39 -6.78 0.04 -1.06
CA ALA A 39 -6.92 -0.42 0.31
C ALA A 39 -7.73 0.54 1.18
N ARG A 40 -7.55 1.86 1.03
CA ARG A 40 -8.39 2.87 1.71
C ARG A 40 -9.85 2.76 1.27
N ALA A 41 -10.10 2.66 -0.04
CA ALA A 41 -11.45 2.54 -0.59
C ALA A 41 -12.17 1.28 -0.09
N ALA A 42 -11.47 0.15 -0.03
CA ALA A 42 -12.01 -1.10 0.50
C ALA A 42 -12.41 -0.97 1.98
N LEU A 43 -11.58 -0.32 2.81
CA LEU A 43 -11.89 -0.08 4.22
C LEU A 43 -13.09 0.84 4.40
N LEU A 44 -13.17 1.93 3.64
CA LEU A 44 -14.30 2.85 3.70
C LEU A 44 -15.59 2.17 3.24
N THR A 45 -15.54 1.38 2.16
CA THR A 45 -16.68 0.58 1.71
C THR A 45 -17.14 -0.39 2.80
N TYR A 46 -16.21 -1.05 3.49
CA TYR A 46 -16.54 -1.93 4.61
C TYR A 46 -17.22 -1.17 5.76
N ALA A 47 -16.70 0.01 6.12
CA ALA A 47 -17.28 0.86 7.15
C ALA A 47 -18.70 1.33 6.80
N GLU A 48 -19.00 1.55 5.52
CA GLU A 48 -20.33 1.94 5.05
C GLU A 48 -21.38 0.83 5.17
N VAL A 49 -20.98 -0.43 4.97
CA VAL A 49 -21.92 -1.57 4.88
C VAL A 49 -22.03 -2.40 6.16
N THR A 50 -21.16 -2.18 7.15
CA THR A 50 -21.16 -2.95 8.40
C THR A 50 -22.22 -2.47 9.38
N ASP A 51 -22.92 -3.41 10.05
CA ASP A 51 -23.90 -3.09 11.10
C ASP A 51 -23.24 -2.63 12.41
N ASN A 52 -21.94 -2.89 12.59
CA ASN A 52 -21.19 -2.46 13.77
C ASN A 52 -20.80 -0.99 13.63
N ARG A 53 -21.66 -0.11 14.15
CA ARG A 53 -21.49 1.35 14.09
C ARG A 53 -20.19 1.84 14.72
N GLN A 54 -19.76 1.24 15.82
CA GLN A 54 -18.51 1.62 16.48
C GLN A 54 -17.31 1.33 15.57
N LEU A 55 -17.28 0.11 15.00
CA LEU A 55 -16.24 -0.29 14.07
C LEU A 55 -16.22 0.59 12.80
N ALA A 56 -17.38 0.93 12.25
CA ALA A 56 -17.49 1.84 11.12
C ALA A 56 -16.86 3.21 11.40
N MET A 57 -17.18 3.79 12.57
CA MET A 57 -16.61 5.07 13.00
C MET A 57 -15.09 4.98 13.19
N GLU A 58 -14.60 3.93 13.85
CA GLU A 58 -13.17 3.71 14.08
C GLU A 58 -12.39 3.57 12.78
N ILE A 59 -12.90 2.77 11.84
CA ILE A 59 -12.28 2.60 10.51
C ILE A 59 -12.23 3.95 9.79
N THR A 60 -13.34 4.68 9.77
CA THR A 60 -13.42 5.98 9.08
C THR A 60 -12.46 7.00 9.68
N ALA A 61 -12.42 7.11 11.01
CA ALA A 61 -11.53 8.01 11.72
C ALA A 61 -10.06 7.64 11.50
N TRP A 62 -9.73 6.35 11.53
CA TRP A 62 -8.38 5.87 11.29
C TRP A 62 -7.93 6.11 9.85
N VAL A 63 -8.75 5.79 8.84
CA VAL A 63 -8.40 6.05 7.43
C VAL A 63 -8.20 7.55 7.19
N SER A 64 -9.01 8.40 7.82
CA SER A 64 -8.91 9.86 7.72
C SER A 64 -7.67 10.45 8.41
N SER A 65 -7.05 9.72 9.35
CA SER A 65 -5.82 10.16 10.01
C SER A 65 -4.54 9.75 9.28
N LEU A 66 -4.66 8.94 8.22
CA LEU A 66 -3.52 8.56 7.39
C LEU A 66 -2.99 9.75 6.58
N PRO A 67 -1.68 9.80 6.27
CA PRO A 67 -1.12 10.83 5.42
C PRO A 67 -1.83 10.91 4.07
N GLU A 68 -1.93 12.10 3.50
CA GLU A 68 -2.42 12.27 2.14
C GLU A 68 -1.52 11.54 1.15
N LEU A 69 -2.12 10.85 0.17
CA LEU A 69 -1.36 10.22 -0.90
C LEU A 69 -1.11 11.25 -1.98
N MET A 70 0.15 11.57 -2.20
CA MET A 70 0.57 12.48 -3.25
C MET A 70 1.03 11.68 -4.48
N LYS A 71 0.86 12.29 -5.65
CA LYS A 71 1.26 11.68 -6.92
C LYS A 71 2.77 11.81 -7.15
N CYS A 72 3.43 10.71 -7.45
CA CYS A 72 4.82 10.71 -7.90
C CYS A 72 4.95 11.32 -9.31
N ASP A 73 5.87 12.26 -9.52
CA ASP A 73 6.09 12.88 -10.83
C ASP A 73 6.76 11.96 -11.87
N TRP A 74 7.28 10.79 -11.47
CA TRP A 74 7.99 9.85 -12.37
C TRP A 74 7.14 8.68 -12.84
N CYS A 75 6.37 8.07 -11.94
CA CYS A 75 5.58 6.88 -12.25
C CYS A 75 4.07 7.11 -12.17
N ASP A 76 3.63 8.32 -11.86
CA ASP A 76 2.23 8.68 -11.66
C ASP A 76 1.50 7.92 -10.53
N GLU A 77 2.21 7.06 -9.78
CA GLU A 77 1.65 6.29 -8.68
C GLU A 77 1.52 7.13 -7.39
N PRO A 78 0.50 6.86 -6.56
CA PRO A 78 0.33 7.50 -5.26
C PRO A 78 1.35 7.01 -4.25
N ALA A 79 1.87 7.93 -3.43
CA ALA A 79 2.76 7.62 -2.33
C ALA A 79 2.48 8.53 -1.13
N ALA A 80 2.59 7.97 0.07
CA ALA A 80 2.43 8.71 1.33
C ALA A 80 3.63 9.63 1.61
N GLU A 81 4.79 9.28 1.06
CA GLU A 81 6.04 10.00 1.25
C GLU A 81 6.70 10.20 -0.12
N LEU A 82 6.94 11.46 -0.46
CA LEU A 82 7.71 11.84 -1.63
C LEU A 82 8.96 12.61 -1.20
N SER A 83 10.06 12.36 -1.89
CA SER A 83 11.34 13.04 -1.71
C SER A 83 11.58 14.07 -2.80
N HIS A 84 12.61 14.89 -2.62
CA HIS A 84 13.16 15.65 -3.73
C HIS A 84 13.95 14.70 -4.65
N PRO A 85 14.00 14.97 -5.97
CA PRO A 85 14.85 14.24 -6.93
C PRO A 85 16.33 14.32 -6.57
N HIS A 86 17.17 13.52 -7.24
CA HIS A 86 18.60 13.62 -7.04
C HIS A 86 19.09 15.02 -7.43
N MET A 87 20.12 15.51 -6.74
CA MET A 87 20.60 16.89 -6.84
C MET A 87 20.84 17.36 -8.29
N PHE A 88 21.20 16.45 -9.19
CA PHE A 88 21.58 16.75 -10.57
C PHE A 88 20.46 16.55 -11.60
N ASP A 89 19.25 16.12 -11.20
CA ASP A 89 18.14 15.84 -12.12
C ASP A 89 17.52 17.11 -12.74
N MET A 90 17.91 18.31 -12.29
CA MET A 90 17.35 19.61 -12.67
C MET A 90 15.80 19.69 -12.62
N ALA A 91 15.16 18.76 -11.91
CA ALA A 91 13.72 18.62 -11.81
C ALA A 91 13.16 19.48 -10.64
N ILE A 92 13.26 20.81 -10.80
CA ILE A 92 12.87 21.78 -9.77
C ILE A 92 11.38 21.65 -9.43
N GLY A 93 11.07 21.57 -8.13
CA GLY A 93 9.70 21.49 -7.61
C GLY A 93 9.02 20.12 -7.80
N LYS A 94 9.67 19.18 -8.48
CA LYS A 94 9.17 17.82 -8.67
C LYS A 94 9.38 16.98 -7.41
N ARG A 95 8.52 15.97 -7.22
CA ARG A 95 8.50 15.08 -6.06
C ARG A 95 8.46 13.62 -6.52
N ILE A 96 9.35 12.82 -5.97
CA ILE A 96 9.61 11.45 -6.42
C ILE A 96 9.37 10.45 -5.30
N CYS A 97 8.75 9.31 -5.60
CA CYS A 97 8.56 8.23 -4.62
C CYS A 97 9.86 7.47 -4.36
N ARG A 98 9.94 6.76 -3.23
CA ARG A 98 11.13 5.99 -2.84
C ARG A 98 11.58 4.99 -3.91
N HIS A 99 10.63 4.28 -4.54
CA HIS A 99 10.94 3.28 -5.56
C HIS A 99 11.64 3.90 -6.79
N CYS A 100 11.08 4.99 -7.33
CA CYS A 100 11.70 5.70 -8.45
C CYS A 100 13.03 6.33 -8.05
N TRP A 101 13.13 6.90 -6.84
CA TRP A 101 14.39 7.47 -6.34
C TRP A 101 15.51 6.43 -6.25
N GLU A 102 15.20 5.22 -5.76
CA GLU A 102 16.15 4.11 -5.70
C GLU A 102 16.51 3.60 -7.10
N HIS A 103 15.56 3.51 -8.02
CA HIS A 103 15.81 3.13 -9.41
C HIS A 103 16.77 4.11 -10.11
N ASP A 104 16.49 5.42 -10.03
CA ASP A 104 17.35 6.46 -10.60
C ASP A 104 18.73 6.44 -9.95
N ARG A 105 18.81 6.20 -8.63
CA ARG A 105 20.10 6.06 -7.93
C ARG A 105 20.93 4.91 -8.48
N GLU A 106 20.34 3.75 -8.74
CA GLU A 106 21.07 2.62 -9.31
C GLU A 106 21.58 2.93 -10.73
N ALA A 107 20.80 3.69 -11.52
CA ALA A 107 21.27 4.17 -12.83
C ALA A 107 22.50 5.09 -12.70
N TYR A 108 22.59 5.91 -11.64
CA TYR A 108 23.73 6.79 -11.39
C TYR A 108 24.99 6.12 -10.88
N LYS A 109 24.89 4.92 -10.30
CA LYS A 109 26.08 4.25 -9.76
C LYS A 109 27.08 3.84 -10.84
N GLY A 110 26.65 3.77 -12.10
CA GLY A 110 27.45 3.18 -13.16
C GLY A 110 27.71 1.70 -12.86
N VAL A 111 28.01 0.94 -13.90
CA VAL A 111 28.49 -0.44 -13.75
C VAL A 111 29.94 -0.40 -13.26
#